data_AF-A0A8D4UV71-F1
#
_entry.id   AF-A0A8D4UV71-F1
#
_cell.length_a   1.000
_cell.length_b   1.000
_cell.length_c   1.000
_cell.angle_alpha   90.00
_cell.angle_beta   90.00
_cell.angle_gamma   90.00
#
_symmetry.space_group_name_H-M   'P 1'
#
loop_
_entity.id
_entity.type
_entity.pdbx_description
1 polymer ?
#
loop_
_entity_poly.entity_id
_entity_poly.type
_entity_poly.pdbx_seq_one_letter_code
_entity_poly.pdbx_strand_id
1 'polypeptide(L)' 'MENTKSHFIEIESHEGKDLIIRSTASREETAGILAAALCRAENIDPSHERDISAFLKVLADEYRREDLEKGSRIQ' A
#
# COMPACT_ATOMS: atom_id res chain seq x y z
N MET A 1 17.68 21.21 -14.78
CA MET A 1 17.62 20.93 -13.33
C MET A 1 16.39 20.06 -13.12
N GLU A 2 16.58 18.77 -12.85
CA GLU A 2 15.45 17.93 -12.39
C GLU A 2 15.02 18.46 -11.02
N ASN A 3 13.80 18.98 -10.94
CA ASN A 3 13.21 19.37 -9.68
C ASN A 3 12.78 18.08 -8.97
N THR A 4 13.67 17.53 -8.13
CA THR A 4 13.35 16.31 -7.38
C THR A 4 12.34 16.67 -6.29
N LYS A 5 11.06 16.50 -6.62
CA LYS A 5 9.97 16.71 -5.67
C LYS A 5 10.11 15.66 -4.57
N SER A 6 10.39 16.11 -3.36
CA SER A 6 10.47 15.22 -2.19
C SER A 6 9.07 14.95 -1.66
N HIS A 7 8.77 13.67 -1.42
CA HIS A 7 7.54 13.23 -0.78
C HIS A 7 7.86 12.72 0.62
N PHE A 8 7.00 13.06 1.58
CA PHE A 8 7.06 12.51 2.92
C PHE A 8 5.96 11.48 3.06
N ILE A 9 6.33 10.27 3.49
CA ILE A 9 5.39 9.19 3.78
C ILE A 9 5.65 8.76 5.22
N GLU A 10 4.62 8.85 6.05
CA GLU A 10 4.60 8.39 7.43
C GLU A 10 3.66 7.18 7.52
N ILE A 11 4.13 6.11 8.18
CA ILE A 11 3.37 4.89 8.38
C ILE A 11 3.31 4.63 9.88
N GLU A 12 2.11 4.65 10.44
CA GLU A 12 1.84 4.45 11.86
C GLU A 12 1.00 3.17 12.04
N SER A 13 1.41 2.30 12.96
CA SER A 13 0.62 1.15 13.37
C SER A 13 -0.18 1.50 14.62
N HIS A 14 -1.50 1.33 14.57
CA HIS A 14 -2.38 1.59 15.69
C HIS A 14 -2.88 0.27 16.29
N GLU A 15 -2.56 0.04 17.57
CA GLU A 15 -2.96 -1.10 18.42
C GLU A 15 -3.27 -2.42 17.69
N GLY A 16 -2.36 -2.82 16.79
CA GLY A 16 -2.30 -4.15 16.20
C GLY A 16 -3.34 -4.49 15.13
N LYS A 17 -4.11 -3.54 14.60
CA LYS A 17 -5.10 -3.83 13.55
C LYS A 17 -5.09 -2.91 12.35
N ASP A 18 -4.76 -1.63 12.56
CA ASP A 18 -4.81 -0.65 11.48
C ASP A 18 -3.42 -0.07 11.18
N LEU A 19 -3.15 0.11 9.89
CA LEU A 19 -2.01 0.87 9.37
C LEU A 19 -2.52 2.20 8.84
N ILE A 20 -2.04 3.30 9.42
CA ILE A 20 -2.33 4.66 8.97
C ILE A 20 -1.16 5.12 8.11
N ILE A 21 -1.44 5.45 6.85
CA ILE A 21 -0.45 6.01 5.93
C ILE A 21 -0.81 7.48 5.70
N ARG A 22 0.11 8.39 6.07
CA ARG A 22 0.03 9.82 5.77
C ARG A 22 1.09 10.16 4.73
N SER A 23 0.69 10.86 3.66
CA SER A 23 1.60 11.17 2.56
C SER A 23 1.37 12.57 2.02
N THR A 24 2.45 13.25 1.62
CA THR A 24 2.38 14.50 0.84
C THR A 24 2.25 14.27 -0.66
N ALA A 25 2.31 13.02 -1.12
CA ALA A 25 2.04 12.63 -2.50
C ALA A 25 0.55 12.33 -2.72
N SER A 26 0.13 12.24 -3.99
CA SER A 26 -1.19 11.67 -4.31
C SER A 26 -1.27 10.20 -3.86
N ARG A 27 -2.48 9.65 -3.80
CA ARG A 27 -2.69 8.25 -3.42
C ARG A 27 -2.00 7.30 -4.41
N GLU A 28 -2.09 7.61 -5.69
CA GLU A 28 -1.46 6.85 -6.79
C GLU A 28 0.07 6.90 -6.70
N GLU A 29 0.64 8.09 -6.50
CA GLU A 29 2.10 8.23 -6.30
C GLU A 29 2.56 7.50 -5.04
N THR A 30 1.83 7.63 -3.93
CA THR A 30 2.13 6.93 -2.67
C THR A 30 2.13 5.42 -2.86
N ALA A 31 1.12 4.87 -3.54
CA ALA A 31 1.04 3.45 -3.84
C ALA A 31 2.21 2.97 -4.71
N GLY A 32 2.61 3.77 -5.71
CA GLY A 32 3.79 3.49 -6.53
C GLY A 32 5.08 3.48 -5.71
N ILE A 33 5.28 4.47 -4.85
CA ILE A 33 6.47 4.56 -3.98
C ILE A 33 6.53 3.36 -3.03
N LEU A 34 5.41 2.96 -2.44
CA LEU A 34 5.36 1.80 -1.54
C LEU A 34 5.60 0.48 -2.30
N ALA A 35 5.06 0.33 -3.51
CA ALA A 35 5.33 -0.86 -4.34
C ALA A 35 6.82 -0.95 -4.73
N ALA A 36 7.44 0.17 -5.12
CA ALA A 36 8.87 0.22 -5.41
C ALA A 36 9.73 -0.10 -4.17
N ALA A 37 9.35 0.44 -3.00
CA ALA A 37 10.02 0.14 -1.74
C ALA A 37 9.92 -1.36 -1.39
N LEU A 38 8.76 -1.98 -1.60
CA LEU A 38 8.56 -3.41 -1.38
C LEU A 38 9.40 -4.26 -2.35
N CYS A 39 9.39 -3.93 -3.65
CA CYS A 39 10.23 -4.63 -4.62
C CYS A 39 11.71 -4.60 -4.20
N ARG A 40 12.20 -3.45 -3.75
CA ARG A 40 13.56 -3.32 -3.25
C ARG A 40 13.82 -4.13 -1.98
N ALA A 41 12.88 -4.13 -1.03
CA ALA A 41 13.02 -4.86 0.23
C ALA A 41 13.08 -6.38 0.01
N GLU A 42 12.26 -6.89 -0.91
CA GLU A 42 12.14 -8.32 -1.22
C GLU A 42 13.03 -8.77 -2.39
N ASN A 43 13.92 -7.88 -2.88
CA ASN A 43 14.82 -8.12 -3.99
C ASN A 43 14.11 -8.61 -5.28
N ILE A 44 12.94 -8.04 -5.56
CA ILE A 44 12.13 -8.25 -6.75
C ILE A 44 12.60 -7.28 -7.84
N ASP A 45 12.61 -7.74 -9.09
CA ASP A 45 12.96 -6.90 -10.24
C ASP A 45 12.00 -5.67 -10.34
N PRO A 46 12.53 -4.43 -10.44
CA PRO A 46 11.71 -3.22 -10.54
C PRO A 46 10.71 -3.20 -11.69
N SER A 47 10.93 -3.99 -12.76
CA SER A 47 9.95 -4.13 -13.84
C SER A 47 8.60 -4.67 -13.36
N HIS A 48 8.55 -5.34 -12.20
CA HIS A 48 7.33 -5.86 -11.58
C HIS A 48 6.62 -4.86 -10.66
N GLU A 49 7.09 -3.63 -10.49
CA GLU A 49 6.45 -2.64 -9.59
C GLU A 49 4.95 -2.45 -9.86
N ARG A 50 4.55 -2.43 -11.14
CA ARG A 50 3.13 -2.30 -11.51
C ARG A 50 2.34 -3.54 -11.17
N ASP A 51 2.90 -4.73 -11.39
CA ASP A 51 2.26 -6.01 -11.10
C ASP A 51 2.06 -6.17 -9.59
N ILE A 52 3.08 -5.82 -8.81
CA ILE A 52 3.03 -5.83 -7.34
C ILE A 52 2.00 -4.82 -6.82
N SER A 53 1.97 -3.59 -7.36
CA SER A 53 0.97 -2.59 -6.99
C SER A 53 -0.46 -3.07 -7.27
N ALA A 54 -0.69 -3.67 -8.44
CA ALA A 54 -1.99 -4.24 -8.80
C ALA A 54 -2.38 -5.42 -7.89
N PHE A 55 -1.43 -6.33 -7.62
CA PHE A 55 -1.64 -7.46 -6.73
C PHE A 55 -2.01 -7.02 -5.31
N LEU A 56 -1.27 -6.07 -4.72
CA LEU A 56 -1.55 -5.53 -3.39
C LEU A 56 -2.94 -4.90 -3.31
N LYS A 57 -3.38 -4.23 -4.38
CA LYS A 57 -4.73 -3.66 -4.44
C LYS A 57 -5.80 -4.74 -4.39
N VAL A 58 -5.68 -5.79 -5.21
CA VAL A 58 -6.61 -6.93 -5.20
C VAL A 58 -6.60 -7.62 -3.84
N LEU A 59 -5.42 -7.86 -3.26
CA LEU A 59 -5.29 -8.50 -1.96
C LEU A 59 -5.98 -7.68 -0.86
N ALA A 60 -5.78 -6.36 -0.85
CA ALA A 60 -6.44 -5.46 0.09
C ALA A 60 -7.96 -5.39 -0.11
N ASP A 61 -8.45 -5.52 -1.34
CA ASP A 61 -9.89 -5.63 -1.64
C ASP A 61 -10.47 -6.93 -1.06
N GLU A 62 -9.79 -8.06 -1.25
CA GLU A 62 -10.25 -9.37 -0.75
C GLU A 62 -10.26 -9.43 0.79
N TYR A 63 -9.23 -8.93 1.48
CA TYR A 63 -9.24 -8.84 2.94
C TYR A 63 -10.41 -7.99 3.47
N ARG A 64 -10.69 -6.84 2.83
CA ARG A 64 -11.85 -6.01 3.20
C ARG A 64 -13.17 -6.73 3.00
N ARG A 65 -13.30 -7.55 1.94
CA ARG A 65 -14.51 -8.35 1.72
C ARG A 65 -14.65 -9.45 2.75
N GLU A 66 -13.58 -10.18 3.05
CA GLU A 66 -13.59 -11.20 4.10
C GLU A 66 -14.00 -10.63 5.47
N ASP A 67 -13.50 -9.44 5.83
CA ASP A 67 -13.86 -8.79 7.10
C ASP A 67 -15.34 -8.37 7.13
N LEU A 68 -15.87 -7.86 6.01
CA LEU A 68 -17.30 -7.54 5.87
C LEU A 68 -18.19 -8.80 5.94
N GLU A 69 -17.76 -9.92 5.34
CA GLU A 69 -18.47 -11.19 5.37
C GLU A 69 -18.41 -11.85 6.75
N LYS A 70 -17.27 -11.80 7.43
CA LYS A 70 -17.10 -12.28 8.81
C LYS A 70 -17.92 -11.43 9.78
N GLY A 71 -17.98 -10.10 9.58
CA GLY A 71 -18.83 -9.19 10.36
C GLY A 71 -20.34 -9.38 10.12
N SER A 72 -20.76 -9.70 8.88
CA SER A 72 -22.16 -9.96 8.54
C SER A 72 -22.72 -11.27 9.11
N ARG A 73 -21.85 -12.26 9.43
CA ARG A 73 -22.28 -13.53 10.05
C ARG A 73 -22.61 -13.43 11.54
N ILE A 74 -22.39 -12.27 12.15
CA ILE A 74 -22.56 -12.04 13.60
C ILE A 74 -23.84 -11.21 13.90
N GLN A 75 -24.76 -11.07 12.95
CA GLN A 75 -26.08 -10.46 13.14
C GLN A 75 -27.22 -11.48 13.04
#